data_AF-A0A1M6YET5-F1
#
_entry.id   AF-A0A1M6YET5-F1
#
_cell.length_a   1.000
_cell.length_b   1.000
_cell.length_c   1.000
_cell.angle_alpha   90.00
_cell.angle_beta   90.00
_cell.angle_gamma   90.00
#
_symmetry.space_group_name_H-M   'P 1'
#
loop_
_entity.id
_entity.type
_entity.pdbx_description
1 polymer ?
#
loop_
_entity_poly.entity_id
_entity_poly.type
_entity_poly.pdbx_seq_one_letter_code
_entity_poly.pdbx_strand_id
1 'polypeptide(L)'
;MEENFRMIAKCFFGFEEILEKELRTLGAQDVEKGVRMVSFKGDKGFMYKANLSLRTALKVLKPIYSFRANNEQALYKGISGINWSKLLNANQTFVIDATVHSTYFNHSEFVSQKCKDAIVDQFRERTGQRPSIDKAFPDLRINVHIDKDQVSVALDTSGNSLHQRGYRTATNIAPINEVLAAGILLLSGWEGQSHFLDPMCGSGTFLAEAAMIACNIPANINRKEFAFEKWKDWDNDLFDEIVNSLMKKTKEFHYTIKGFDKAPSAVNKAKDNIRNANLDDYVTIEENNFFDTEKAVEGKLHIVFNPPYDERLDIHMEEFYKNIGDTLKKNYPGTNAWFITANLEALKFVGLKPSRKIKLFNGSLEARLVKYEMYEGSKRTKFQVSE
;
A
#
# COMPACT_ATOMS: atom_id res chain seq x y z
N MET A 1 -7.96 14.08 27.68
CA MET A 1 -7.94 12.92 26.77
C MET A 1 -9.08 13.13 25.79
N GLU A 2 -8.76 13.28 24.50
CA GLU A 2 -9.81 13.29 23.47
C GLU A 2 -10.50 11.93 23.44
N GLU A 3 -11.80 11.92 23.10
CA GLU A 3 -12.56 10.69 23.00
C GLU A 3 -12.10 9.84 21.81
N ASN A 4 -11.99 8.53 22.03
CA ASN A 4 -11.74 7.58 20.95
C ASN A 4 -12.87 7.63 19.92
N PHE A 5 -12.52 7.68 18.64
CA PHE A 5 -13.48 7.65 17.54
C PHE A 5 -13.19 6.49 16.59
N ARG A 6 -14.23 6.08 15.84
CA ARG A 6 -14.11 5.03 14.83
C ARG A 6 -13.37 5.57 13.61
N MET A 7 -12.50 4.75 13.03
CA MET A 7 -11.77 4.97 11.80
C MET A 7 -11.86 3.74 10.89
N ILE A 8 -11.58 3.93 9.61
CA ILE A 8 -11.54 2.87 8.60
C ILE A 8 -10.24 3.00 7.81
N ALA A 9 -9.42 1.94 7.81
CA ALA A 9 -8.28 1.84 6.92
C ALA A 9 -8.67 1.00 5.70
N LYS A 10 -8.64 1.60 4.50
CA LYS A 10 -8.87 0.88 3.23
C LYS A 10 -7.59 0.15 2.83
N CYS A 11 -7.69 -1.03 2.22
CA CYS A 11 -6.55 -1.81 1.73
C CYS A 11 -6.87 -2.53 0.42
N PHE A 12 -5.88 -3.25 -0.13
CA PHE A 12 -6.12 -4.16 -1.24
C PHE A 12 -6.86 -5.42 -0.79
N PHE A 13 -7.47 -6.10 -1.76
CA PHE A 13 -8.04 -7.43 -1.53
C PHE A 13 -6.96 -8.41 -1.05
N GLY A 14 -7.26 -9.16 0.00
CA GLY A 14 -6.35 -10.14 0.60
C GLY A 14 -5.38 -9.53 1.62
N PHE A 15 -5.42 -8.22 1.86
CA PHE A 15 -4.57 -7.53 2.83
C PHE A 15 -5.26 -7.26 4.16
N GLU A 16 -6.54 -7.62 4.30
CA GLU A 16 -7.33 -7.32 5.50
C GLU A 16 -6.73 -7.95 6.76
N GLU A 17 -6.19 -9.17 6.65
CA GLU A 17 -5.57 -9.87 7.78
C GLU A 17 -4.23 -9.26 8.20
N ILE A 18 -3.36 -8.89 7.25
CA ILE A 18 -2.08 -8.24 7.56
C ILE A 18 -2.29 -6.81 8.08
N LEU A 19 -3.27 -6.08 7.54
CA LEU A 19 -3.63 -4.75 8.03
C LEU A 19 -4.21 -4.79 9.45
N GLU A 20 -5.05 -5.79 9.74
CA GLU A 20 -5.53 -6.03 11.10
C GLU A 20 -4.35 -6.26 12.06
N LYS A 21 -3.38 -7.11 11.68
CA LYS A 21 -2.18 -7.36 12.49
C LYS A 21 -1.38 -6.08 12.71
N GLU A 22 -1.18 -5.26 11.68
CA GLU A 22 -0.51 -3.95 11.81
C GLU A 22 -1.24 -3.04 12.81
N LEU A 23 -2.55 -2.87 12.66
CA LEU A 23 -3.37 -2.03 13.53
C LEU A 23 -3.31 -2.48 15.00
N ARG A 24 -3.46 -3.79 15.25
CA ARG A 24 -3.35 -4.36 16.61
C ARG A 24 -1.96 -4.14 17.20
N THR A 25 -0.91 -4.33 16.41
CA THR A 25 0.49 -4.11 16.84
C THR A 25 0.74 -2.64 17.18
N LEU A 26 0.11 -1.71 16.44
CA LEU A 26 0.19 -0.28 16.74
C LEU A 26 -0.60 0.12 17.99
N GLY A 27 -1.53 -0.72 18.46
CA GLY A 27 -2.36 -0.47 19.65
C GLY A 27 -3.80 -0.03 19.35
N ALA A 28 -4.31 -0.32 18.15
CA ALA A 28 -5.70 -0.01 17.81
C ALA A 28 -6.70 -0.79 18.68
N GLN A 29 -7.82 -0.15 19.01
CA GLN A 29 -8.93 -0.77 19.73
C GLN A 29 -10.04 -1.20 18.76
N ASP A 30 -10.91 -2.13 19.18
CA ASP A 30 -12.10 -2.58 18.42
C ASP A 30 -11.81 -2.87 16.93
N VAL A 31 -10.73 -3.61 16.66
CA VAL A 31 -10.30 -3.91 15.30
C VAL A 31 -11.20 -4.98 14.68
N GLU A 32 -11.87 -4.62 13.59
CA GLU A 32 -12.81 -5.47 12.86
C GLU A 32 -12.46 -5.48 11.36
N LYS A 33 -12.23 -6.67 10.81
CA LYS A 33 -12.07 -6.86 9.36
C LYS A 33 -13.41 -6.77 8.65
N GLY A 34 -13.38 -6.28 7.42
CA GLY A 34 -14.43 -6.48 6.45
C GLY A 34 -13.82 -6.66 5.07
N VAL A 35 -14.49 -6.20 4.01
CA VAL A 35 -14.00 -6.39 2.64
C VAL A 35 -13.15 -5.20 2.22
N ARG A 36 -11.87 -5.43 1.92
CA ARG A 36 -10.88 -4.41 1.49
C ARG A 36 -10.72 -3.25 2.49
N MET A 37 -11.07 -3.48 3.75
CA MET A 37 -10.91 -2.50 4.81
C MET A 37 -10.85 -3.18 6.17
N VAL A 38 -10.28 -2.44 7.13
CA VAL A 38 -10.32 -2.79 8.55
C VAL A 38 -10.80 -1.55 9.30
N SER A 39 -11.82 -1.71 10.14
CA SER A 39 -12.31 -0.66 11.01
C SER A 39 -11.71 -0.80 12.41
N PHE A 40 -11.48 0.32 13.09
CA PHE A 40 -10.83 0.36 14.39
C PHE A 40 -11.19 1.64 15.14
N LYS A 41 -10.82 1.73 16.42
CA LYS A 41 -10.93 2.94 17.25
C LYS A 41 -9.58 3.41 17.76
N GLY A 42 -9.48 4.72 17.93
CA GLY A 42 -8.35 5.40 18.56
C GLY A 42 -8.63 6.89 18.69
N ASP A 43 -7.76 7.60 19.39
CA ASP A 43 -7.79 9.05 19.52
C ASP A 43 -7.12 9.74 18.31
N LYS A 44 -7.02 11.07 18.34
CA LYS A 44 -6.33 11.86 17.31
C LYS A 44 -4.86 11.48 17.18
N GLY A 45 -4.18 11.23 18.30
CA GLY A 45 -2.79 10.78 18.26
C GLY A 45 -2.65 9.44 17.53
N PHE A 46 -3.54 8.50 17.79
CA PHE A 46 -3.58 7.24 17.06
C PHE A 46 -3.88 7.43 15.57
N MET A 47 -4.74 8.38 15.19
CA MET A 47 -5.00 8.72 13.79
C MET A 47 -3.74 9.21 13.07
N TYR A 48 -2.95 10.09 13.69
CA TYR A 48 -1.66 10.53 13.14
C TYR A 48 -0.69 9.36 13.02
N LYS A 49 -0.55 8.57 14.10
CA LYS A 49 0.30 7.38 14.15
C LYS A 49 -0.05 6.36 13.07
N ALA A 50 -1.34 6.11 12.84
CA ALA A 50 -1.83 5.18 11.82
C ALA A 50 -1.45 5.65 10.41
N ASN A 51 -1.63 6.93 10.10
CA ASN A 51 -1.22 7.50 8.81
C ASN A 51 0.29 7.42 8.59
N LEU A 52 1.11 7.64 9.62
CA LEU A 52 2.56 7.52 9.53
C LEU A 52 3.05 6.07 9.37
N SER A 53 2.43 5.14 10.10
CA SER A 53 3.02 3.81 10.32
C SER A 53 2.48 2.71 9.41
N LEU A 54 1.21 2.78 8.99
CA LEU A 54 0.57 1.67 8.28
C LEU A 54 1.16 1.49 6.87
N ARG A 55 1.68 0.29 6.60
CA ARG A 55 2.27 -0.07 5.31
C ARG A 55 1.22 -0.61 4.35
N THR A 56 0.24 -1.36 4.86
CA THR A 56 -0.73 -2.08 4.00
C THR A 56 -2.05 -1.32 3.81
N ALA A 57 -2.18 -0.13 4.37
CA ALA A 57 -3.32 0.76 4.17
C ALA A 57 -3.13 1.68 2.95
N LEU A 58 -4.19 1.89 2.18
CA LEU A 58 -4.28 2.83 1.06
C LEU A 58 -4.72 4.22 1.52
N LYS A 59 -5.61 4.30 2.51
CA LYS A 59 -6.14 5.52 3.15
C LYS A 59 -6.67 5.20 4.54
N VAL A 60 -6.61 6.17 5.44
CA VAL A 60 -7.29 6.17 6.74
C VAL A 60 -8.42 7.21 6.70
N LEU A 61 -9.64 6.78 6.98
CA LEU A 61 -10.84 7.60 6.96
C LEU A 61 -11.42 7.73 8.37
N LYS A 62 -11.96 8.91 8.69
CA LYS A 62 -12.69 9.22 9.91
C LYS A 62 -14.17 9.39 9.58
N PRO A 63 -15.03 8.35 9.70
CA PRO A 63 -16.47 8.48 9.55
C PRO A 63 -17.05 9.57 10.45
N ILE A 64 -17.91 10.42 9.90
CA ILE A 64 -18.56 11.52 10.61
C ILE A 64 -20.09 11.41 10.62
N TYR A 65 -20.67 10.72 9.63
CA TYR A 65 -22.11 10.60 9.53
C TYR A 65 -22.52 9.41 8.66
N SER A 66 -23.69 8.86 8.93
CA SER A 66 -24.29 7.79 8.12
C SER A 66 -25.80 7.95 8.06
N PHE A 67 -26.38 7.71 6.90
CA PHE A 67 -27.83 7.80 6.69
C PHE A 67 -28.25 6.95 5.50
N ARG A 68 -29.56 6.79 5.29
CA ARG A 68 -30.10 6.11 4.11
C ARG A 68 -30.53 7.09 3.04
N ALA A 69 -30.22 6.77 1.79
CA ALA A 69 -30.72 7.49 0.63
C ALA A 69 -31.08 6.50 -0.49
N ASN A 70 -32.29 6.64 -1.01
CA ASN A 70 -32.81 5.86 -2.15
C ASN A 70 -33.17 6.74 -3.34
N ASN A 71 -32.90 8.04 -3.25
CA ASN A 71 -33.06 9.02 -4.31
C ASN A 71 -32.19 10.26 -4.04
N GLU A 72 -32.11 11.13 -5.04
CA GLU A 72 -31.33 12.38 -4.99
C GLU A 72 -31.74 13.28 -3.82
N GLN A 73 -33.04 13.47 -3.58
CA GLN A 73 -33.53 14.37 -2.53
C GLN A 73 -33.12 13.88 -1.13
N ALA A 74 -33.17 12.58 -0.91
CA ALA A 74 -32.73 11.95 0.34
C ALA A 74 -31.21 12.11 0.53
N LEU A 75 -30.42 11.94 -0.54
CA LEU A 75 -28.98 12.17 -0.52
C LEU A 75 -28.66 13.62 -0.15
N TYR A 76 -29.28 14.59 -0.86
CA TYR A 76 -29.09 16.01 -0.61
C TYR A 76 -29.42 16.36 0.85
N LYS A 77 -30.61 15.98 1.32
CA LYS A 77 -31.04 16.24 2.71
C LYS A 77 -30.09 15.61 3.75
N GLY A 78 -29.62 14.39 3.52
CA GLY A 78 -28.69 13.71 4.41
C GLY A 78 -27.35 14.43 4.51
N ILE A 79 -26.80 14.88 3.38
CA ILE A 79 -25.56 15.69 3.33
C ILE A 79 -25.77 17.05 3.99
N SER A 80 -26.87 17.75 3.71
CA SER A 80 -27.21 19.04 4.32
C SER A 80 -27.48 18.95 5.82
N GLY A 81 -27.76 17.75 6.35
CA GLY A 81 -27.93 17.51 7.79
C GLY A 81 -26.63 17.60 8.60
N ILE A 82 -25.46 17.46 7.95
CA ILE A 82 -24.16 17.59 8.61
C ILE A 82 -23.85 19.07 8.81
N ASN A 83 -23.38 19.46 10.00
CA ASN A 83 -22.96 20.84 10.25
C ASN A 83 -21.56 21.12 9.68
N TRP A 84 -21.47 21.44 8.39
CA TRP A 84 -20.20 21.61 7.68
C TRP A 84 -19.36 22.78 8.18
N SER A 85 -19.97 23.80 8.77
CA SER A 85 -19.26 24.93 9.38
C SER A 85 -18.33 24.52 10.54
N LYS A 86 -18.57 23.35 11.17
CA LYS A 86 -17.64 22.79 12.16
C LYS A 86 -16.35 22.24 11.54
N LEU A 87 -16.37 21.87 10.27
CA LEU A 87 -15.28 21.16 9.58
C LEU A 87 -14.57 22.04 8.55
N LEU A 88 -15.30 22.94 7.89
CA LEU A 88 -14.83 23.78 6.79
C LEU A 88 -15.23 25.24 7.03
N ASN A 89 -14.49 26.19 6.45
CA ASN A 89 -14.83 27.61 6.38
C ASN A 89 -15.14 28.02 4.93
N ALA A 90 -15.87 29.13 4.73
CA ALA A 90 -16.23 29.59 3.39
C ALA A 90 -15.02 30.01 2.52
N ASN A 91 -13.87 30.31 3.13
CA ASN A 91 -12.62 30.65 2.41
C ASN A 91 -11.77 29.42 2.07
N GLN A 92 -12.16 28.23 2.53
CA GLN A 92 -11.42 26.99 2.27
C GLN A 92 -11.98 26.26 1.04
N THR A 93 -11.19 25.32 0.56
CA THR A 93 -11.51 24.46 -0.57
C THR A 93 -11.81 23.03 -0.13
N PHE A 94 -12.66 22.34 -0.88
CA PHE A 94 -12.93 20.92 -0.62
C PHE A 94 -13.10 20.11 -1.89
N VAL A 95 -13.07 18.79 -1.74
CA VAL A 95 -13.41 17.85 -2.81
C VAL A 95 -14.18 16.66 -2.26
N ILE A 96 -15.01 16.06 -3.10
CA ILE A 96 -15.81 14.88 -2.75
C ILE A 96 -15.38 13.71 -3.62
N ASP A 97 -14.86 12.67 -2.97
CA ASP A 97 -14.58 11.37 -3.56
C ASP A 97 -15.74 10.42 -3.29
N ALA A 98 -16.55 10.15 -4.32
CA ALA A 98 -17.69 9.25 -4.21
C ALA A 98 -17.36 7.83 -4.70
N THR A 99 -17.76 6.81 -3.94
CA THR A 99 -17.71 5.39 -4.37
C THR A 99 -19.10 4.79 -4.21
N VAL A 100 -19.66 4.31 -5.31
CA VAL A 100 -21.07 3.93 -5.38
C VAL A 100 -21.22 2.48 -5.81
N HIS A 101 -21.96 1.72 -5.01
CA HIS A 101 -22.44 0.38 -5.30
C HIS A 101 -23.93 0.34 -4.93
N SER A 102 -24.80 0.77 -5.85
CA SER A 102 -26.23 0.96 -5.59
C SER A 102 -27.04 0.77 -6.87
N THR A 103 -28.32 0.41 -6.73
CA THR A 103 -29.29 0.45 -7.82
C THR A 103 -29.97 1.81 -7.95
N TYR A 104 -29.90 2.66 -6.93
CA TYR A 104 -30.51 4.00 -6.91
C TYR A 104 -29.56 5.07 -7.47
N PHE A 105 -28.25 4.85 -7.34
CA PHE A 105 -27.22 5.76 -7.81
C PHE A 105 -26.25 4.98 -8.72
N ASN A 106 -26.17 5.37 -9.98
CA ASN A 106 -25.38 4.63 -10.98
C ASN A 106 -24.07 5.32 -11.37
N HIS A 107 -23.89 6.59 -10.98
CA HIS A 107 -22.74 7.40 -11.36
C HIS A 107 -22.15 8.13 -10.15
N SER A 108 -20.88 7.87 -9.84
CA SER A 108 -20.16 8.50 -8.72
C SER A 108 -20.00 10.01 -8.91
N GLU A 109 -19.78 10.48 -10.15
CA GLU A 109 -19.65 11.91 -10.45
C GLU A 109 -20.94 12.68 -10.14
N PHE A 110 -22.10 12.09 -10.47
CA PHE A 110 -23.40 12.66 -10.13
C PHE A 110 -23.58 12.76 -8.61
N VAL A 111 -23.26 11.70 -7.86
CA VAL A 111 -23.32 11.71 -6.40
C VAL A 111 -22.40 12.79 -5.82
N SER A 112 -21.16 12.90 -6.33
CA SER A 112 -20.20 13.90 -5.91
C SER A 112 -20.73 15.33 -6.15
N GLN A 113 -21.30 15.59 -7.34
CA GLN A 113 -21.90 16.87 -7.67
C GLN A 113 -23.06 17.22 -6.74
N LYS A 114 -23.97 16.28 -6.46
CA LYS A 114 -25.11 16.52 -5.56
C LYS A 114 -24.70 16.76 -4.12
N CYS A 115 -23.71 16.01 -3.63
CA CYS A 115 -23.16 16.26 -2.29
C CYS A 115 -22.49 17.64 -2.23
N LYS A 116 -21.79 18.05 -3.30
CA LYS A 116 -21.17 19.38 -3.38
C LYS A 116 -22.22 20.49 -3.30
N ASP A 117 -23.31 20.36 -4.06
CA ASP A 117 -24.38 21.36 -4.08
C ASP A 117 -24.98 21.52 -2.68
N ALA A 118 -25.28 20.41 -1.99
CA ALA A 118 -25.76 20.41 -0.61
C ALA A 118 -24.83 21.13 0.39
N ILE A 119 -23.52 20.94 0.26
CA ILE A 119 -22.53 21.62 1.11
C ILE A 119 -22.49 23.12 0.78
N VAL A 120 -22.39 23.47 -0.49
CA VAL A 120 -22.30 24.87 -0.95
C VAL A 120 -23.53 25.67 -0.54
N ASP A 121 -24.71 25.10 -0.73
CA ASP A 121 -25.98 25.74 -0.38
C ASP A 121 -26.09 25.98 1.13
N GLN A 122 -25.67 25.02 1.97
CA GLN A 122 -25.64 25.22 3.42
C GLN A 122 -24.78 26.43 3.83
N PHE A 123 -23.63 26.63 3.19
CA PHE A 123 -22.79 27.83 3.45
C PHE A 123 -23.45 29.10 2.92
N ARG A 124 -23.97 29.07 1.69
CA ARG A 124 -24.61 30.22 1.07
C ARG A 124 -25.81 30.71 1.89
N GLU A 125 -26.65 29.82 2.37
CA GLU A 125 -27.82 30.14 3.19
C GLU A 125 -27.44 30.73 4.56
N ARG A 126 -26.34 30.26 5.15
CA ARG A 126 -25.93 30.68 6.51
C ARG A 126 -25.07 31.93 6.54
N THR A 127 -24.18 32.11 5.57
CA THR A 127 -23.14 33.16 5.60
C THR A 127 -23.15 34.07 4.38
N GLY A 128 -23.95 33.77 3.35
CA GLY A 128 -23.93 34.47 2.06
C GLY A 128 -22.68 34.18 1.21
N GLN A 129 -21.75 33.36 1.69
CA GLN A 129 -20.51 32.99 1.01
C GLN A 129 -20.51 31.51 0.62
N ARG A 130 -19.60 31.10 -0.26
CA ARG A 130 -19.44 29.69 -0.64
C ARG A 130 -17.98 29.24 -0.60
N PRO A 131 -17.70 28.03 -0.10
CA PRO A 131 -16.40 27.40 -0.31
C PRO A 131 -16.19 27.04 -1.78
N SER A 132 -14.92 26.94 -2.17
CA SER A 132 -14.51 26.59 -3.54
C SER A 132 -14.14 25.10 -3.65
N ILE A 133 -14.05 24.59 -4.88
CA ILE A 133 -13.56 23.24 -5.14
C ILE A 133 -12.14 23.30 -5.66
N ASP A 134 -11.23 22.60 -5.02
CA ASP A 134 -9.90 22.29 -5.55
C ASP A 134 -9.74 20.77 -5.60
N LYS A 135 -9.53 20.24 -6.81
CA LYS A 135 -9.34 18.79 -7.01
C LYS A 135 -7.91 18.33 -6.74
N ALA A 136 -6.94 19.24 -6.91
CA ALA A 136 -5.52 18.95 -6.79
C ALA A 136 -5.06 19.10 -5.35
N PHE A 137 -5.38 20.23 -4.71
CA PHE A 137 -4.89 20.58 -3.37
C PHE A 137 -6.01 21.06 -2.42
N PRO A 138 -7.06 20.25 -2.18
CA PRO A 138 -8.14 20.64 -1.28
C PRO A 138 -7.67 20.80 0.18
N ASP A 139 -8.30 21.71 0.92
CA ASP A 139 -8.17 21.80 2.38
C ASP A 139 -8.93 20.68 3.07
N LEU A 140 -10.07 20.25 2.52
CA LEU A 140 -10.87 19.15 3.05
C LEU A 140 -11.25 18.15 1.97
N ARG A 141 -10.92 16.87 2.19
CA ARG A 141 -11.33 15.78 1.31
C ARG A 141 -12.38 14.93 1.99
N ILE A 142 -13.55 14.84 1.36
CA ILE A 142 -14.73 14.15 1.89
C ILE A 142 -14.93 12.87 1.08
N ASN A 143 -14.97 11.73 1.77
CA ASN A 143 -15.33 10.46 1.16
C ASN A 143 -16.81 10.18 1.37
N VAL A 144 -17.54 9.95 0.28
CA VAL A 144 -18.93 9.49 0.31
C VAL A 144 -18.98 8.09 -0.26
N HIS A 145 -19.34 7.11 0.57
CA HIS A 145 -19.51 5.74 0.15
C HIS A 145 -20.98 5.36 0.20
N ILE A 146 -21.51 4.86 -0.92
CA ILE A 146 -22.87 4.33 -1.00
C ILE A 146 -22.78 2.83 -1.28
N ASP A 147 -23.32 2.02 -0.36
CA ASP A 147 -23.57 0.60 -0.57
C ASP A 147 -25.07 0.34 -0.41
N LYS A 148 -25.70 -0.15 -1.48
CA LYS A 148 -27.16 -0.29 -1.60
C LYS A 148 -27.86 1.05 -1.34
N ASP A 149 -28.56 1.19 -0.22
CA ASP A 149 -29.24 2.42 0.21
C ASP A 149 -28.50 3.13 1.36
N GLN A 150 -27.39 2.58 1.84
CA GLN A 150 -26.64 3.11 2.97
C GLN A 150 -25.55 4.05 2.50
N VAL A 151 -25.58 5.29 3.00
CA VAL A 151 -24.60 6.32 2.73
C VAL A 151 -23.72 6.52 3.96
N SER A 152 -22.41 6.41 3.78
CA SER A 152 -21.40 6.74 4.79
C SER A 152 -20.60 7.95 4.34
N VAL A 153 -20.49 8.95 5.20
CA VAL A 153 -19.70 10.15 4.98
C VAL A 153 -18.53 10.14 5.95
N ALA A 154 -17.32 10.27 5.40
CA ALA A 154 -16.09 10.26 6.17
C ALA A 154 -15.14 11.37 5.71
N LEU A 155 -14.31 11.85 6.63
CA LEU A 155 -13.18 12.71 6.30
C LEU A 155 -11.96 11.85 5.95
N ASP A 156 -11.28 12.23 4.89
CA ASP A 156 -10.02 11.60 4.51
C ASP A 156 -8.87 12.23 5.28
N THR A 157 -8.24 11.44 6.15
CA THR A 157 -7.14 11.89 7.01
C THR A 157 -5.80 11.83 6.28
N SER A 158 -5.68 10.99 5.23
CA SER A 158 -4.43 10.73 4.54
C SER A 158 -4.16 11.72 3.40
N GLY A 159 -5.21 12.18 2.72
CA GLY A 159 -5.10 12.99 1.51
C GLY A 159 -4.79 12.13 0.29
N ASN A 160 -3.62 12.33 -0.33
CA ASN A 160 -3.15 11.41 -1.37
C ASN A 160 -3.02 9.99 -0.80
N SER A 161 -3.23 8.97 -1.63
CA SER A 161 -3.16 7.59 -1.15
C SER A 161 -1.80 7.30 -0.51
N LEU A 162 -1.84 6.53 0.59
CA LEU A 162 -0.67 6.23 1.39
C LEU A 162 0.42 5.50 0.61
N HIS A 163 0.12 4.81 -0.49
CA HIS A 163 1.17 4.24 -1.34
C HIS A 163 2.19 5.28 -1.82
N GLN A 164 1.81 6.55 -1.98
CA GLN A 164 2.75 7.61 -2.36
C GLN A 164 3.61 7.99 -1.14
N ARG A 165 4.67 7.21 -0.85
CA ARG A 165 5.51 7.41 0.34
C ARG A 165 6.34 8.68 0.30
N GLY A 166 6.53 9.27 -0.88
CA GLY A 166 7.29 10.51 -1.08
C GLY A 166 8.69 10.31 -1.67
N TYR A 167 9.22 9.08 -1.74
CA TYR A 167 10.58 8.82 -2.24
C TYR A 167 10.70 8.68 -3.77
N ARG A 168 9.59 8.52 -4.52
CA ARG A 168 9.65 8.39 -5.98
C ARG A 168 9.71 9.74 -6.69
N THR A 169 10.68 9.92 -7.57
CA THR A 169 10.91 11.18 -8.31
C THR A 169 10.25 11.25 -9.70
N ALA A 170 9.95 10.13 -10.38
CA ALA A 170 9.19 10.14 -11.66
C ALA A 170 8.63 8.75 -12.05
N THR A 171 7.35 8.68 -12.43
CA THR A 171 6.64 7.45 -12.82
C THR A 171 6.67 7.21 -14.33
N ASN A 172 7.84 6.90 -14.89
CA ASN A 172 7.89 6.27 -16.21
C ASN A 172 7.87 4.74 -16.06
N ILE A 173 6.77 4.14 -16.53
CA ILE A 173 6.41 2.71 -16.58
C ILE A 173 5.93 2.14 -15.23
N ALA A 174 4.65 1.73 -15.22
CA ALA A 174 3.82 1.36 -14.07
C ALA A 174 4.53 0.46 -13.05
N PRO A 175 5.17 1.04 -12.02
CA PRO A 175 5.86 0.25 -11.04
C PRO A 175 4.84 -0.36 -10.08
N ILE A 176 5.22 -1.47 -9.43
CA ILE A 176 4.38 -2.06 -8.39
C ILE A 176 4.08 -1.01 -7.31
N ASN A 177 2.83 -0.94 -6.88
CA ASN A 177 2.38 -0.02 -5.84
C ASN A 177 3.08 -0.34 -4.50
N GLU A 178 3.52 0.67 -3.75
CA GLU A 178 4.27 0.54 -2.49
C GLU A 178 3.49 -0.24 -1.42
N VAL A 179 2.18 0.02 -1.29
CA VAL A 179 1.31 -0.72 -0.38
C VAL A 179 1.25 -2.19 -0.79
N LEU A 180 1.13 -2.47 -2.09
CA LEU A 180 1.14 -3.82 -2.64
C LEU A 180 2.49 -4.52 -2.38
N ALA A 181 3.61 -3.83 -2.60
CA ALA A 181 4.94 -4.35 -2.35
C ALA A 181 5.14 -4.71 -0.86
N ALA A 182 4.80 -3.81 0.05
CA ALA A 182 4.87 -4.05 1.49
C ALA A 182 4.00 -5.24 1.92
N GLY A 183 2.76 -5.32 1.41
CA GLY A 183 1.89 -6.44 1.74
C GLY A 183 2.37 -7.77 1.14
N ILE A 184 2.97 -7.79 -0.05
CA ILE A 184 3.62 -8.99 -0.61
C ILE A 184 4.78 -9.44 0.29
N LEU A 185 5.63 -8.52 0.76
CA LEU A 185 6.72 -8.83 1.67
C LEU A 185 6.18 -9.46 2.96
N LEU A 186 5.18 -8.86 3.60
CA LEU A 186 4.56 -9.39 4.81
C LEU A 186 3.89 -10.77 4.57
N LEU A 187 3.17 -10.95 3.45
CA LEU A 187 2.57 -12.23 3.08
C LEU A 187 3.59 -13.33 2.77
N SER A 188 4.76 -12.94 2.26
CA SER A 188 5.89 -13.83 2.03
C SER A 188 6.58 -14.25 3.34
N GLY A 189 6.29 -13.54 4.44
CA GLY A 189 6.89 -13.73 5.76
C GLY A 189 8.19 -12.95 5.97
N TRP A 190 8.45 -11.91 5.17
CA TRP A 190 9.60 -11.02 5.37
C TRP A 190 9.33 -10.00 6.48
N GLU A 191 10.13 -10.04 7.53
CA GLU A 191 10.14 -9.11 8.66
C GLU A 191 11.59 -8.70 9.06
N GLY A 192 12.58 -8.89 8.17
CA GLY A 192 13.99 -8.54 8.40
C GLY A 192 14.85 -9.65 9.02
N GLN A 193 14.42 -10.90 8.93
CA GLN A 193 15.02 -12.05 9.62
C GLN A 193 16.16 -12.77 8.86
N SER A 194 16.54 -12.30 7.67
CA SER A 194 17.58 -12.94 6.83
C SER A 194 18.13 -11.96 5.79
N HIS A 195 19.00 -12.42 4.88
CA HIS A 195 19.33 -11.66 3.68
C HIS A 195 18.10 -11.53 2.76
N PHE A 196 18.03 -10.44 1.99
CA PHE A 196 16.98 -10.18 1.02
C PHE A 196 17.55 -9.90 -0.37
N LEU A 197 16.88 -10.42 -1.41
CA LEU A 197 17.23 -10.13 -2.79
C LEU A 197 15.97 -9.90 -3.64
N ASP A 198 15.96 -8.81 -4.40
CA ASP A 198 15.09 -8.61 -5.56
C ASP A 198 15.92 -8.69 -6.85
N PRO A 199 15.94 -9.83 -7.56
CA PRO A 199 16.80 -9.99 -8.73
C PRO A 199 16.30 -9.30 -10.01
N MET A 200 15.14 -8.65 -9.98
CA MET A 200 14.59 -7.89 -11.11
C MET A 200 13.94 -6.61 -10.57
N CYS A 201 14.74 -5.80 -9.89
CA CYS A 201 14.24 -4.80 -8.95
C CYS A 201 13.54 -3.61 -9.59
N GLY A 202 13.72 -3.39 -10.90
CA GLY A 202 13.11 -2.29 -11.61
C GLY A 202 13.44 -0.97 -10.92
N SER A 203 12.40 -0.30 -10.40
CA SER A 203 12.55 0.97 -9.66
C SER A 203 12.90 0.83 -8.17
N GLY A 204 13.23 -0.37 -7.69
CA GLY A 204 13.68 -0.62 -6.31
C GLY A 204 12.56 -0.63 -5.25
N THR A 205 11.30 -0.84 -5.64
CA THR A 205 10.15 -0.71 -4.71
C THR A 205 10.17 -1.78 -3.61
N PHE A 206 10.44 -3.04 -3.95
CA PHE A 206 10.56 -4.09 -2.93
C PHE A 206 11.76 -3.85 -2.02
N LEU A 207 12.88 -3.34 -2.55
CA LEU A 207 14.07 -3.04 -1.75
C LEU A 207 13.78 -1.96 -0.69
N ALA A 208 13.13 -0.85 -1.10
CA ALA A 208 12.77 0.24 -0.20
C ALA A 208 11.83 -0.26 0.92
N GLU A 209 10.75 -0.94 0.56
CA GLU A 209 9.79 -1.46 1.54
C GLU A 209 10.40 -2.56 2.42
N ALA A 210 11.28 -3.42 1.87
CA ALA A 210 11.99 -4.45 2.63
C ALA A 210 12.90 -3.84 3.70
N ALA A 211 13.65 -2.78 3.36
CA ALA A 211 14.49 -2.05 4.28
C ALA A 211 13.66 -1.32 5.35
N MET A 212 12.58 -0.63 4.96
CA MET A 212 11.70 0.04 5.91
C MET A 212 11.03 -0.95 6.88
N ILE A 213 10.64 -2.15 6.42
CA ILE A 213 10.13 -3.22 7.29
C ILE A 213 11.20 -3.71 8.24
N ALA A 214 12.38 -4.07 7.72
CA ALA A 214 13.46 -4.65 8.51
C ALA A 214 13.98 -3.71 9.61
N CYS A 215 14.13 -2.42 9.29
CA CYS A 215 14.57 -1.39 10.22
C CYS A 215 13.43 -0.79 11.05
N ASN A 216 12.18 -1.29 10.90
CA ASN A 216 10.98 -0.76 11.53
C ASN A 216 10.79 0.77 11.34
N ILE A 217 11.15 1.30 10.17
CA ILE A 217 11.00 2.71 9.80
C ILE A 217 9.55 2.99 9.42
N PRO A 218 8.88 4.03 9.94
CA PRO A 218 7.50 4.36 9.58
C PRO A 218 7.33 4.51 8.06
N ALA A 219 6.34 3.81 7.51
CA ALA A 219 6.16 3.68 6.06
C ALA A 219 6.08 5.02 5.32
N ASN A 220 5.45 6.01 5.96
CA ASN A 220 5.08 7.27 5.35
C ASN A 220 5.93 8.45 5.86
N ILE A 221 7.13 8.19 6.40
CA ILE A 221 7.98 9.22 7.00
C ILE A 221 8.49 10.26 5.98
N ASN A 222 8.68 9.88 4.71
CA ASN A 222 9.14 10.79 3.65
C ASN A 222 8.00 11.57 2.97
N ARG A 223 6.76 11.43 3.44
CA ARG A 223 5.63 12.18 2.88
C ARG A 223 5.76 13.66 3.23
N LYS A 224 5.35 14.50 2.29
CA LYS A 224 5.38 15.96 2.46
C LYS A 224 4.22 16.49 3.30
N GLU A 225 3.05 15.88 3.19
CA GLU A 225 1.85 16.28 3.90
C GLU A 225 0.85 15.11 4.03
N PHE A 226 0.01 15.20 5.05
CA PHE A 226 -1.25 14.48 5.21
C PHE A 226 -2.43 15.46 5.22
N ALA A 227 -3.64 14.98 4.90
CA ALA A 227 -4.81 15.85 4.84
C ALA A 227 -5.22 16.43 6.20
N PHE A 228 -4.97 15.71 7.30
CA PHE A 228 -5.31 16.20 8.64
C PHE A 228 -4.53 17.46 9.06
N GLU A 229 -3.40 17.76 8.42
CA GLU A 229 -2.57 18.93 8.74
C GLU A 229 -3.27 20.26 8.39
N LYS A 230 -4.29 20.21 7.52
CA LYS A 230 -5.11 21.37 7.12
C LYS A 230 -6.38 21.53 7.95
N TRP A 231 -6.63 20.62 8.89
CA TRP A 231 -7.86 20.62 9.68
C TRP A 231 -7.79 21.66 10.80
N LYS A 232 -8.96 22.17 11.22
CA LYS A 232 -9.05 23.21 12.26
C LYS A 232 -8.47 22.77 13.61
N ASP A 233 -8.47 21.47 13.88
CA ASP A 233 -8.01 20.85 15.11
C ASP A 233 -6.65 20.15 14.96
N TRP A 234 -5.87 20.54 13.95
CA TRP A 234 -4.48 20.12 13.76
C TRP A 234 -3.63 20.47 14.98
N ASP A 235 -2.87 19.49 15.48
CA ASP A 235 -1.99 19.62 16.62
C ASP A 235 -0.56 19.22 16.20
N ASN A 236 0.27 20.24 15.94
CA ASN A 236 1.64 20.04 15.49
C ASN A 236 2.51 19.39 16.57
N ASP A 237 2.37 19.83 17.83
CA ASP A 237 3.20 19.33 18.94
C ASP A 237 2.93 17.84 19.18
N LEU A 238 1.65 17.43 19.14
CA LEU A 238 1.26 16.03 19.23
C LEU A 238 1.81 15.21 18.05
N PHE A 239 1.78 15.75 16.84
CA PHE A 239 2.33 15.06 15.67
C PHE A 239 3.84 14.85 15.78
N ASP A 240 4.58 15.90 16.17
CA ASP A 240 6.02 15.83 16.37
C ASP A 240 6.38 14.83 17.48
N GLU A 241 5.61 14.78 18.57
CA GLU A 241 5.77 13.76 19.61
C GLU A 241 5.60 12.34 19.05
N ILE A 242 4.59 12.12 18.20
CA ILE A 242 4.32 10.81 17.58
C ILE A 242 5.44 10.41 16.62
N VAL A 243 5.89 11.33 15.77
CA VAL A 243 7.03 11.10 14.87
C VAL A 243 8.26 10.69 15.67
N ASN A 244 8.60 11.46 16.71
CA ASN A 244 9.73 11.16 17.59
C ASN A 244 9.59 9.80 18.30
N SER A 245 8.39 9.48 18.80
CA SER A 245 8.10 8.19 19.43
C SER A 245 8.24 7.02 18.46
N LEU A 246 7.83 7.19 17.20
CA LEU A 246 7.97 6.16 16.17
C LEU A 246 9.43 5.98 15.73
N MET A 247 10.16 7.08 15.56
CA MET A 247 11.58 7.04 15.19
C MET A 247 12.45 6.38 16.27
N LYS A 248 12.10 6.52 17.55
CA LYS A 248 12.77 5.77 18.65
C LYS A 248 12.57 4.26 18.60
N LYS A 249 11.63 3.75 17.78
CA LYS A 249 11.34 2.31 17.62
C LYS A 249 12.00 1.71 16.38
N THR A 250 12.78 2.48 15.63
CA THR A 250 13.60 1.93 14.55
C THR A 250 14.61 0.94 15.13
N LYS A 251 15.08 0.03 14.28
CA LYS A 251 15.97 -1.06 14.65
C LYS A 251 17.15 -1.11 13.72
N GLU A 252 18.28 -1.55 14.24
CA GLU A 252 19.41 -1.94 13.41
C GLU A 252 19.07 -3.19 12.60
N PHE A 253 19.65 -3.28 11.41
CA PHE A 253 19.49 -4.41 10.51
C PHE A 253 20.87 -4.96 10.16
N HIS A 254 21.08 -6.25 10.41
CA HIS A 254 22.39 -6.89 10.34
C HIS A 254 22.56 -7.83 9.14
N TYR A 255 21.56 -7.90 8.26
CA TYR A 255 21.66 -8.66 7.01
C TYR A 255 21.82 -7.69 5.83
N THR A 256 21.90 -8.25 4.63
CA THR A 256 22.01 -7.46 3.40
C THR A 256 20.67 -7.42 2.67
N ILE A 257 20.35 -6.25 2.10
CA ILE A 257 19.27 -6.08 1.12
C ILE A 257 19.92 -5.72 -0.22
N LYS A 258 19.74 -6.59 -1.21
CA LYS A 258 20.36 -6.43 -2.53
C LYS A 258 19.32 -6.42 -3.64
N GLY A 259 19.57 -5.65 -4.70
CA GLY A 259 18.75 -5.63 -5.91
C GLY A 259 19.58 -5.71 -7.17
N PHE A 260 19.04 -6.41 -8.18
CA PHE A 260 19.61 -6.47 -9.53
C PHE A 260 18.60 -6.00 -10.55
N ASP A 261 19.06 -5.29 -11.57
CA ASP A 261 18.31 -5.13 -12.81
C ASP A 261 19.27 -5.08 -13.99
N LYS A 262 18.86 -5.62 -15.14
CA LYS A 262 19.66 -5.62 -16.37
C LYS A 262 19.65 -4.27 -17.07
N ALA A 263 18.65 -3.43 -16.80
CA ALA A 263 18.49 -2.15 -17.47
C ALA A 263 19.18 -1.04 -16.67
N PRO A 264 20.21 -0.35 -17.24
CA PRO A 264 20.91 0.73 -16.55
C PRO A 264 19.97 1.85 -16.08
N SER A 265 18.91 2.13 -16.87
CA SER A 265 17.90 3.13 -16.53
C SER A 265 17.07 2.74 -15.30
N ALA A 266 16.76 1.46 -15.13
CA ALA A 266 16.07 0.95 -13.96
C ALA A 266 16.97 1.01 -12.72
N VAL A 267 18.23 0.58 -12.84
CA VAL A 267 19.25 0.65 -11.78
C VAL A 267 19.43 2.07 -11.26
N ASN A 268 19.63 3.04 -12.14
CA ASN A 268 19.80 4.44 -11.75
C ASN A 268 18.56 4.98 -11.03
N LYS A 269 17.36 4.68 -11.56
CA LYS A 269 16.09 5.06 -10.92
C LYS A 269 15.90 4.41 -9.55
N ALA A 270 16.28 3.15 -9.39
CA ALA A 270 16.24 2.47 -8.10
C ALA A 270 17.19 3.13 -7.10
N LYS A 271 18.43 3.46 -7.51
CA LYS A 271 19.40 4.18 -6.66
C LYS A 271 18.86 5.53 -6.22
N ASP A 272 18.27 6.30 -7.13
CA ASP A 272 17.68 7.60 -6.79
C ASP A 272 16.51 7.47 -5.82
N ASN A 273 15.60 6.50 -6.02
CA ASN A 273 14.49 6.24 -5.10
C ASN A 273 14.97 5.82 -3.71
N ILE A 274 15.99 4.97 -3.63
CA ILE A 274 16.58 4.53 -2.35
C ILE A 274 17.23 5.70 -1.61
N ARG A 275 17.98 6.57 -2.31
CA ARG A 275 18.53 7.80 -1.72
C ARG A 275 17.44 8.73 -1.22
N ASN A 276 16.39 8.95 -2.01
CA ASN A 276 15.25 9.80 -1.59
C ASN A 276 14.49 9.24 -0.38
N ALA A 277 14.56 7.93 -0.16
CA ALA A 277 14.02 7.26 1.01
C ALA A 277 14.97 7.31 2.23
N ASN A 278 16.19 7.83 2.06
CA ASN A 278 17.30 7.78 3.03
C ASN A 278 17.66 6.34 3.44
N LEU A 279 17.77 5.45 2.44
CA LEU A 279 18.02 4.01 2.64
C LEU A 279 19.31 3.52 1.93
N ASP A 280 20.15 4.42 1.43
CA ASP A 280 21.35 4.07 0.66
C ASP A 280 22.40 3.32 1.46
N ASP A 281 22.44 3.51 2.78
CA ASP A 281 23.29 2.71 3.68
C ASP A 281 22.79 1.27 3.89
N TYR A 282 21.52 0.98 3.58
CA TYR A 282 20.89 -0.32 3.83
C TYR A 282 20.75 -1.19 2.58
N VAL A 283 20.73 -0.57 1.39
CA VAL A 283 20.35 -1.22 0.14
C VAL A 283 21.44 -1.11 -0.90
N THR A 284 21.93 -2.25 -1.38
CA THR A 284 22.89 -2.32 -2.49
C THR A 284 22.16 -2.64 -3.81
N ILE A 285 22.40 -1.83 -4.85
CA ILE A 285 21.82 -2.03 -6.18
C ILE A 285 22.93 -2.17 -7.22
N GLU A 286 22.88 -3.25 -7.99
CA GLU A 286 23.86 -3.54 -9.05
C GLU A 286 23.17 -3.73 -10.41
N GLU A 287 23.87 -3.33 -11.47
CA GLU A 287 23.48 -3.65 -12.84
C GLU A 287 23.96 -5.06 -13.16
N ASN A 288 23.03 -6.00 -13.12
CA ASN A 288 23.28 -7.42 -13.34
C ASN A 288 22.05 -8.07 -13.96
N ASN A 289 22.28 -9.06 -14.82
CA ASN A 289 21.23 -9.91 -15.34
C ASN A 289 20.99 -11.07 -14.37
N PHE A 290 19.77 -11.21 -13.85
CA PHE A 290 19.40 -12.29 -12.93
C PHE A 290 19.88 -13.67 -13.39
N PHE A 291 19.75 -13.98 -14.68
CA PHE A 291 20.08 -15.30 -15.21
C PHE A 291 21.56 -15.66 -15.09
N ASP A 292 22.43 -14.66 -14.90
CA ASP A 292 23.89 -14.80 -14.78
C ASP A 292 24.37 -14.69 -13.31
N THR A 293 23.45 -14.67 -12.35
CA THR A 293 23.76 -14.47 -10.92
C THR A 293 23.59 -15.76 -10.10
N GLU A 294 24.24 -15.78 -8.93
CA GLU A 294 24.16 -16.85 -7.95
C GLU A 294 24.07 -16.31 -6.51
N LYS A 295 23.71 -17.20 -5.58
CA LYS A 295 23.61 -16.87 -4.15
C LYS A 295 24.99 -16.48 -3.60
N ALA A 296 25.18 -15.18 -3.38
CA ALA A 296 26.42 -14.60 -2.88
C ALA A 296 26.47 -14.40 -1.34
N VAL A 297 25.62 -15.10 -0.58
CA VAL A 297 25.53 -14.98 0.88
C VAL A 297 25.46 -16.35 1.54
N GLU A 298 26.07 -16.49 2.71
CA GLU A 298 25.88 -17.64 3.58
C GLU A 298 24.53 -17.54 4.31
N GLY A 299 23.96 -18.70 4.69
CA GLY A 299 22.71 -18.74 5.46
C GLY A 299 21.44 -18.52 4.64
N LYS A 300 20.38 -18.05 5.32
CA LYS A 300 19.04 -17.91 4.73
C LYS A 300 18.98 -16.68 3.82
N LEU A 301 18.41 -16.87 2.64
CA LEU A 301 18.09 -15.81 1.69
C LEU A 301 16.58 -15.82 1.43
N HIS A 302 15.99 -14.63 1.36
CA HIS A 302 14.60 -14.42 1.01
C HIS A 302 14.53 -13.64 -0.29
N ILE A 303 14.03 -14.26 -1.36
CA ILE A 303 13.90 -13.63 -2.67
C ILE A 303 12.44 -13.21 -2.89
N VAL A 304 12.21 -11.94 -3.26
CA VAL A 304 10.90 -11.43 -3.67
C VAL A 304 11.08 -10.51 -4.87
N PHE A 305 10.37 -10.77 -5.97
CA PHE A 305 10.45 -9.95 -7.19
C PHE A 305 9.15 -9.94 -7.99
N ASN A 306 9.10 -9.04 -8.97
CA ASN A 306 7.99 -8.91 -9.92
C ASN A 306 8.56 -9.03 -11.35
N PRO A 307 8.71 -10.26 -11.88
CA PRO A 307 9.22 -10.44 -13.23
C PRO A 307 8.31 -9.79 -14.26
N PRO A 308 8.85 -9.42 -15.44
CA PRO A 308 8.04 -8.98 -16.57
C PRO A 308 6.86 -9.93 -16.86
N TYR A 309 5.69 -9.36 -17.13
CA TYR A 309 4.47 -10.11 -17.47
C TYR A 309 3.63 -9.47 -18.59
N ASP A 310 3.99 -8.28 -19.06
CA ASP A 310 3.23 -7.54 -20.08
C ASP A 310 3.67 -7.97 -21.49
N GLU A 311 2.72 -8.21 -22.37
CA GLU A 311 2.90 -8.55 -23.79
C GLU A 311 3.59 -7.44 -24.60
N ARG A 312 3.69 -6.22 -24.04
CA ARG A 312 4.39 -5.08 -24.65
C ARG A 312 5.92 -5.20 -24.68
N LEU A 313 6.48 -6.22 -24.03
CA LEU A 313 7.90 -6.53 -24.11
C LEU A 313 8.09 -7.66 -25.14
N ASP A 314 9.03 -7.48 -26.07
CA ASP A 314 9.43 -8.50 -27.05
C ASP A 314 10.24 -9.61 -26.35
N ILE A 315 9.58 -10.36 -25.48
CA ILE A 315 10.15 -11.42 -24.65
C ILE A 315 9.34 -12.68 -24.90
N HIS A 316 10.03 -13.76 -25.27
CA HIS A 316 9.43 -15.09 -25.30
C HIS A 316 9.15 -15.56 -23.88
N MET A 317 7.92 -15.29 -23.41
CA MET A 317 7.49 -15.50 -22.03
C MET A 317 7.69 -16.93 -21.52
N GLU A 318 7.54 -17.93 -22.40
CA GLU A 318 7.76 -19.34 -22.06
C GLU A 318 9.21 -19.60 -21.67
N GLU A 319 10.15 -19.19 -22.53
CA GLU A 319 11.59 -19.34 -22.30
C GLU A 319 12.05 -18.51 -21.11
N PHE A 320 11.54 -17.28 -20.98
CA PHE A 320 11.87 -16.40 -19.86
C PHE A 320 11.50 -17.01 -18.51
N TYR A 321 10.27 -17.53 -18.37
CA TYR A 321 9.82 -18.15 -17.12
C TYR A 321 10.50 -19.49 -16.86
N LYS A 322 10.83 -20.26 -17.90
CA LYS A 322 11.68 -21.45 -17.78
C LYS A 322 13.06 -21.09 -17.22
N ASN A 323 13.71 -20.07 -17.77
CA ASN A 323 15.00 -19.60 -17.30
C ASN A 323 14.95 -19.10 -15.85
N ILE A 324 13.84 -18.48 -15.41
CA ILE A 324 13.66 -18.13 -13.99
C ILE A 324 13.76 -19.37 -13.11
N GLY A 325 13.04 -20.44 -13.48
CA GLY A 325 13.04 -21.68 -12.73
C GLY A 325 14.41 -22.37 -12.71
N ASP A 326 15.07 -22.44 -13.87
CA ASP A 326 16.40 -23.03 -14.01
C ASP A 326 17.45 -22.28 -13.19
N THR A 327 17.46 -20.94 -13.24
CA THR A 327 18.36 -20.09 -12.43
C THR A 327 18.11 -20.26 -10.94
N LEU A 328 16.84 -20.19 -10.48
CA LEU A 328 16.53 -20.39 -9.06
C LEU A 328 17.00 -21.76 -8.56
N LYS A 329 16.73 -22.81 -9.34
CA LYS A 329 17.05 -24.19 -8.96
C LYS A 329 18.55 -24.46 -8.93
N LYS A 330 19.31 -23.94 -9.91
CA LYS A 330 20.74 -24.20 -10.06
C LYS A 330 21.59 -23.30 -9.17
N ASN A 331 21.25 -22.01 -9.09
CA ASN A 331 22.15 -20.99 -8.57
C ASN A 331 21.73 -20.45 -7.18
N TYR A 332 20.52 -20.79 -6.70
CA TYR A 332 19.98 -20.29 -5.43
C TYR A 332 19.53 -21.42 -4.48
N PRO A 333 20.40 -22.39 -4.14
CA PRO A 333 20.04 -23.47 -3.22
C PRO A 333 19.70 -22.94 -1.81
N GLY A 334 18.83 -23.67 -1.10
CA GLY A 334 18.44 -23.35 0.28
C GLY A 334 17.66 -22.04 0.43
N THR A 335 17.03 -21.54 -0.63
CA THR A 335 16.38 -20.22 -0.68
C THR A 335 14.86 -20.34 -0.84
N ASN A 336 14.12 -19.45 -0.18
CA ASN A 336 12.71 -19.25 -0.45
C ASN A 336 12.56 -18.12 -1.47
N ALA A 337 12.06 -18.44 -2.65
CA ALA A 337 11.79 -17.47 -3.69
C ALA A 337 10.30 -17.22 -3.84
N TRP A 338 9.93 -15.95 -3.91
CA TRP A 338 8.58 -15.50 -4.15
C TRP A 338 8.57 -14.57 -5.35
N PHE A 339 7.56 -14.69 -6.19
CA PHE A 339 7.29 -13.63 -7.15
C PHE A 339 5.81 -13.45 -7.41
N ILE A 340 5.45 -12.25 -7.82
CA ILE A 340 4.10 -11.91 -8.29
C ILE A 340 4.07 -11.84 -9.81
N THR A 341 3.05 -12.40 -10.44
CA THR A 341 2.81 -12.25 -11.88
C THR A 341 1.33 -12.17 -12.19
N ALA A 342 0.97 -11.36 -13.19
CA ALA A 342 -0.37 -11.35 -13.79
C ALA A 342 -0.50 -12.35 -14.96
N ASN A 343 0.61 -12.91 -15.46
CA ASN A 343 0.58 -13.91 -16.51
C ASN A 343 0.49 -15.32 -15.89
N LEU A 344 -0.74 -15.81 -15.73
CA LEU A 344 -1.01 -17.10 -15.08
C LEU A 344 -0.58 -18.31 -15.94
N GLU A 345 -0.56 -18.15 -17.26
CA GLU A 345 -0.10 -19.18 -18.18
C GLU A 345 1.43 -19.35 -18.12
N ALA A 346 2.16 -18.25 -17.99
CA ALA A 346 3.61 -18.24 -17.86
C ALA A 346 4.12 -19.08 -16.66
N LEU A 347 3.31 -19.19 -15.59
CA LEU A 347 3.64 -20.02 -14.41
C LEU A 347 3.85 -21.50 -14.75
N LYS A 348 3.26 -22.02 -15.84
CA LYS A 348 3.43 -23.42 -16.26
C LYS A 348 4.85 -23.72 -16.74
N PHE A 349 5.56 -22.70 -17.25
CA PHE A 349 6.90 -22.87 -17.82
C PHE A 349 8.03 -22.79 -16.80
N VAL A 350 7.76 -22.34 -15.57
CA VAL A 350 8.76 -22.24 -14.49
C VAL A 350 9.43 -23.59 -14.16
N GLY A 351 8.80 -24.72 -14.49
CA GLY A 351 9.40 -26.04 -14.28
C GLY A 351 9.56 -26.43 -12.80
N LEU A 352 9.03 -25.62 -11.88
CA LEU A 352 9.03 -25.84 -10.43
C LEU A 352 7.60 -25.89 -9.92
N LYS A 353 7.33 -26.74 -8.94
CA LYS A 353 6.01 -26.79 -8.28
C LYS A 353 5.98 -25.74 -7.17
N PRO A 354 5.07 -24.75 -7.22
CA PRO A 354 4.94 -23.77 -6.15
C PRO A 354 4.38 -24.44 -4.89
N SER A 355 4.97 -24.14 -3.74
CA SER A 355 4.53 -24.64 -2.43
C SER A 355 3.36 -23.84 -1.85
N ARG A 356 3.18 -22.59 -2.29
CA ARG A 356 2.06 -21.73 -1.93
C ARG A 356 1.67 -20.82 -3.10
N LYS A 357 0.38 -20.53 -3.24
CA LYS A 357 -0.16 -19.52 -4.17
C LYS A 357 -1.15 -18.63 -3.43
N ILE A 358 -1.05 -17.32 -3.61
CA ILE A 358 -1.95 -16.33 -3.02
C ILE A 358 -2.51 -15.47 -4.14
N LYS A 359 -3.85 -15.35 -4.22
CA LYS A 359 -4.52 -14.47 -5.17
C LYS A 359 -4.38 -13.03 -4.71
N LEU A 360 -3.85 -12.18 -5.59
CA LEU A 360 -3.71 -10.74 -5.39
C LEU A 360 -4.18 -10.00 -6.65
N PHE A 361 -4.15 -8.67 -6.60
CA PHE A 361 -4.41 -7.82 -7.76
C PHE A 361 -3.30 -6.77 -7.89
N ASN A 362 -2.80 -6.57 -9.10
CA ASN A 362 -1.89 -5.47 -9.44
C ASN A 362 -2.66 -4.48 -10.32
N GLY A 363 -3.14 -3.39 -9.72
CA GLY A 363 -4.16 -2.54 -10.35
C GLY A 363 -5.46 -3.33 -10.56
N SER A 364 -5.96 -3.35 -11.80
CA SER A 364 -7.14 -4.14 -12.18
C SER A 364 -6.80 -5.59 -12.56
N LEU A 365 -5.53 -5.93 -12.74
CA LEU A 365 -5.11 -7.24 -13.21
C LEU A 365 -5.10 -8.25 -12.06
N GLU A 366 -5.76 -9.38 -12.26
CA GLU A 366 -5.65 -10.51 -11.36
C GLU A 366 -4.23 -11.08 -11.42
N ALA A 367 -3.61 -11.26 -10.26
CA ALA A 367 -2.25 -11.75 -10.13
C ALA A 367 -2.16 -12.94 -9.16
N ARG A 368 -1.02 -13.62 -9.18
CA ARG A 368 -0.66 -14.64 -8.19
C ARG A 368 0.71 -14.34 -7.61
N LEU A 369 0.77 -14.28 -6.28
CA LEU A 369 2.02 -14.39 -5.53
C LEU A 369 2.29 -15.88 -5.28
N VAL A 370 3.42 -16.37 -5.76
CA VAL A 370 3.78 -17.79 -5.72
C VAL A 370 5.06 -17.99 -4.92
N LYS A 371 5.12 -19.05 -4.11
CA LYS A 371 6.31 -19.46 -3.35
C LYS A 371 6.96 -20.67 -4.00
N TYR A 372 8.27 -20.65 -4.14
CA TYR A 372 9.11 -21.79 -4.49
C TYR A 372 10.18 -22.00 -3.42
N GLU A 373 10.40 -23.26 -3.04
CA GLU A 373 11.40 -23.65 -2.03
C GLU A 373 12.54 -24.39 -2.72
N MET A 374 13.72 -23.78 -2.75
CA MET A 374 14.91 -24.39 -3.34
C MET A 374 15.60 -25.25 -2.29
N TYR A 375 15.79 -26.54 -2.59
CA TYR A 375 16.43 -27.48 -1.67
C TYR A 375 17.95 -27.54 -1.94
N GLU A 376 18.74 -27.71 -0.87
CA GLU A 376 20.14 -28.13 -1.00
C GLU A 376 20.17 -29.61 -1.39
N GLY A 377 20.69 -29.92 -2.58
CA GLY A 377 20.82 -31.29 -3.09
C GLY A 377 19.53 -31.90 -3.67
N SER A 378 19.67 -33.08 -4.29
CA SER A 378 18.55 -33.78 -4.93
C SER A 378 17.67 -34.51 -3.91
N LYS A 379 16.33 -34.45 -4.06
CA LYS A 379 15.40 -35.27 -3.25
C LYS A 379 15.62 -36.79 -3.40
N ARG A 380 16.36 -37.24 -4.42
CA ARG A 380 16.63 -38.67 -4.66
C ARG A 380 17.48 -39.30 -3.55
N THR A 381 18.37 -38.54 -2.91
CA THR A 381 19.28 -39.11 -1.91
C THR A 381 18.62 -39.33 -0.55
N LYS A 382 17.52 -38.60 -0.24
CA LYS A 382 16.81 -38.75 1.05
C LYS A 382 15.94 -40.01 1.16
N PHE A 383 15.66 -40.70 0.05
CA PHE A 383 14.89 -41.95 0.02
C PHE A 383 15.74 -43.19 -0.33
N GLN A 384 17.07 -43.04 -0.38
CA GLN A 384 18.01 -44.15 -0.63
C GLN A 384 18.76 -44.62 0.63
N VAL A 385 18.43 -44.09 1.80
CA VAL A 385 18.98 -44.54 3.09
C VAL A 385 17.83 -45.07 3.94
N SER A 386 17.21 -46.13 3.45
CA SER A 386 16.29 -46.98 4.21
C SER A 386 16.18 -48.33 3.48
N GLU A 387 17.27 -49.08 3.48
CA GLU A 387 17.31 -50.54 3.35
C GLU A 387 18.32 -51.10 4.34
#